data_AF-A0A378AFT6-F1
#
_entry.id   AF-A0A378AFT6-F1
#
_cell.length_a   1.000
_cell.length_b   1.000
_cell.length_c   1.000
_cell.angle_alpha   90.00
_cell.angle_beta   90.00
_cell.angle_gamma   90.00
#
_symmetry.space_group_name_H-M   'P 1'
#
loop_
_entity.id
_entity.type
_entity.pdbx_description
1 polymer ?
#
loop_
_entity_poly.entity_id
_entity_poly.type
_entity_poly.pdbx_seq_one_letter_code
_entity_poly.pdbx_strand_id
1 'polypeptide(L)'
;MLENLDSLPDNEPYLWADYLEIWATVSIDKCFSRGELASICVAQAKPKNRAFSDEKWQWAITFIDTRIALFGDNYPFYLSKDRDTIYLKCDDYRQFNENERLYIALLFCSNVKYIKSKKRHILTGAFEKISLPVFKSLMPVGAIVAPCWASAGNAGVYTGLLYNKLTRIAQDIRCTANFTINHFKEGDRGDGGIDMLAWHDMADNRPIHSDSICSVWLF
;
A
#
# COMPACT_ATOMS: atom_id res chain seq x y z
N MET A 1 4.19 10.54 14.25
CA MET A 1 3.78 9.38 13.42
C MET A 1 4.76 9.16 12.29
N LEU A 2 5.24 10.25 11.68
CA LEU A 2 6.15 10.23 10.54
C LEU A 2 7.63 10.34 10.97
N GLU A 3 8.52 9.90 10.09
CA GLU A 3 9.98 10.03 10.17
C GLU A 3 10.55 10.26 8.76
N ASN A 4 11.75 10.84 8.67
CA ASN A 4 12.48 10.98 7.41
C ASN A 4 11.74 11.75 6.31
N LEU A 5 10.84 12.67 6.65
CA LEU A 5 10.18 13.53 5.66
C LEU A 5 11.17 14.39 4.88
N ASP A 6 12.35 14.67 5.43
CA ASP A 6 13.42 15.39 4.74
C ASP A 6 14.16 14.51 3.71
N SER A 7 13.91 13.20 3.69
CA SER A 7 14.47 12.29 2.69
C SER A 7 13.71 12.42 1.37
N LEU A 8 14.42 12.92 0.36
CA LEU A 8 13.86 13.03 -0.99
C LEU A 8 13.43 11.65 -1.53
N PRO A 9 12.35 11.59 -2.32
CA PRO A 9 11.93 10.36 -2.98
C PRO A 9 12.90 9.95 -4.09
N ASP A 10 12.71 8.72 -4.59
CA ASP A 10 13.46 8.25 -5.77
C ASP A 10 13.05 9.02 -7.02
N ASN A 11 13.81 8.86 -8.10
CA ASN A 11 13.70 9.71 -9.29
C ASN A 11 12.54 9.31 -10.23
N GLU A 12 11.35 9.11 -9.67
CA GLU A 12 10.13 8.76 -10.41
C GLU A 12 9.03 9.81 -10.21
N PRO A 13 8.35 10.28 -11.27
CA PRO A 13 7.37 11.37 -11.18
C PRO A 13 6.26 11.14 -10.14
N TYR A 14 5.72 9.91 -10.06
CA TYR A 14 4.63 9.58 -9.13
C TYR A 14 5.08 9.62 -7.66
N LEU A 15 6.35 9.32 -7.38
CA LEU A 15 6.89 9.40 -6.01
C LEU A 15 7.05 10.86 -5.57
N TRP A 16 7.38 11.77 -6.49
CA TRP A 16 7.41 13.20 -6.19
C TRP A 16 6.00 13.76 -5.96
N ALA A 17 5.01 13.32 -6.73
CA ALA A 17 3.60 13.65 -6.46
C ALA A 17 3.16 13.21 -5.07
N ASP A 18 3.39 11.93 -4.72
CA ASP A 18 3.11 11.39 -3.38
C ASP A 18 3.80 12.20 -2.28
N TYR A 19 5.07 12.55 -2.50
CA TYR A 19 5.85 13.35 -1.57
C TYR A 19 5.20 14.71 -1.29
N LEU A 20 4.72 15.42 -2.33
CA LEU A 20 4.07 16.72 -2.16
C LEU A 20 2.72 16.59 -1.44
N GLU A 21 1.95 15.56 -1.79
CA GLU A 21 0.65 15.25 -1.16
C GLU A 21 0.80 14.94 0.34
N ILE A 22 1.84 14.18 0.71
CA ILE A 22 2.17 13.89 2.11
C ILE A 22 2.54 15.17 2.85
N TRP A 23 3.40 16.01 2.26
CA TRP A 23 3.77 17.30 2.86
C TRP A 23 2.56 18.21 3.07
N ALA A 24 1.67 18.34 2.07
CA ALA A 24 0.44 19.11 2.20
C ALA A 24 -0.46 18.56 3.33
N THR A 25 -0.53 17.23 3.49
CA THR A 25 -1.35 16.61 4.53
C THR A 25 -0.85 16.93 5.95
N VAL A 26 0.47 16.98 6.13
CA VAL A 26 1.10 17.10 7.46
C VAL A 26 1.37 18.55 7.84
N SER A 27 1.44 19.44 6.84
CA SER A 27 1.53 20.88 7.04
C SER A 27 0.40 21.37 7.94
N ILE A 28 0.69 22.40 8.73
CA ILE A 28 -0.31 23.09 9.56
C ILE A 28 -1.29 23.82 8.64
N ASP A 29 -0.77 24.46 7.59
CA ASP A 29 -1.52 25.26 6.62
C ASP A 29 -2.20 24.41 5.53
N LYS A 30 -2.09 23.07 5.64
CA LYS A 30 -2.70 22.12 4.70
C LYS A 30 -2.30 22.35 3.25
N CYS A 31 -1.09 22.85 3.05
CA CYS A 31 -0.52 23.09 1.74
C CYS A 31 0.98 22.83 1.72
N PHE A 32 1.51 22.71 0.51
CA PHE A 32 2.94 22.64 0.26
C PHE A 32 3.28 23.34 -1.07
N SER A 33 4.30 24.18 -1.05
CA SER A 33 4.66 25.07 -2.14
C SER A 33 5.98 24.70 -2.81
N ARG A 34 6.17 25.21 -4.02
CA ARG A 34 7.40 25.08 -4.79
C ARG A 34 8.61 25.65 -4.06
N GLY A 35 8.41 26.76 -3.35
CA GLY A 35 9.44 27.39 -2.53
C GLY A 35 9.89 26.53 -1.35
N GLU A 36 8.95 25.83 -0.71
CA GLU A 36 9.28 24.87 0.35
C GLU A 36 10.04 23.66 -0.21
N LEU A 37 9.64 23.14 -1.38
CA LEU A 37 10.38 22.08 -2.05
C LEU A 37 11.83 22.48 -2.33
N ALA A 38 12.03 23.68 -2.89
CA ALA A 38 13.36 24.22 -3.16
C ALA A 38 14.19 24.33 -1.87
N SER A 39 13.58 24.78 -0.78
CA SER A 39 14.23 24.89 0.53
C SER A 39 14.69 23.52 1.07
N ILE A 40 13.83 22.50 0.99
CA ILE A 40 14.19 21.13 1.41
C ILE A 40 15.32 20.56 0.55
N CYS A 41 15.27 20.82 -0.77
CA CYS A 41 16.28 20.38 -1.73
C CYS A 41 17.66 21.01 -1.45
N VAL A 42 17.71 22.28 -1.06
CA VAL A 42 18.95 22.97 -0.66
C VAL A 42 19.46 22.46 0.69
N ALA A 43 18.55 22.15 1.62
CA ALA A 43 18.90 21.65 2.96
C ALA A 43 19.46 20.22 2.98
N GLN A 44 19.43 19.49 1.86
CA GLN A 44 20.01 18.16 1.77
C GLN A 44 21.52 18.17 2.06
N ALA A 45 22.04 17.10 2.66
CA ALA A 45 23.47 16.93 2.92
C ALA A 45 24.35 17.12 1.67
N LYS A 46 23.80 16.78 0.49
CA LYS A 46 24.31 17.20 -0.82
C LYS A 46 23.30 18.15 -1.45
N PRO A 47 23.48 19.48 -1.27
CA PRO A 47 22.50 20.47 -1.72
C PRO A 47 22.16 20.31 -3.19
N LYS A 48 20.87 20.38 -3.51
CA LYS A 48 20.37 20.39 -4.87
C LYS A 48 20.19 21.83 -5.33
N ASN A 49 20.42 22.06 -6.63
CA ASN A 49 20.23 23.38 -7.22
C ASN A 49 18.75 23.64 -7.54
N ARG A 50 18.44 24.90 -7.87
CA ARG A 50 17.08 25.31 -8.23
C ARG A 50 16.53 24.59 -9.46
N ALA A 51 17.39 24.32 -10.45
CA ALA A 51 16.99 23.59 -11.66
C ALA A 51 16.46 22.18 -11.33
N PHE A 52 17.10 21.49 -10.38
CA PHE A 52 16.64 20.19 -9.89
C PHE A 52 15.28 20.31 -9.21
N SER A 53 15.11 21.23 -8.25
CA SER A 53 13.82 21.36 -7.55
C SER A 53 12.69 21.76 -8.50
N ASP A 54 12.98 22.63 -9.48
CA ASP A 54 12.01 23.06 -10.49
C ASP A 54 11.59 21.92 -11.41
N GLU A 55 12.54 21.07 -11.83
CA GLU A 55 12.24 19.86 -12.60
C GLU A 55 11.33 18.91 -11.80
N LYS A 56 11.66 18.65 -10.53
CA LYS A 56 10.87 17.73 -9.69
C LYS A 56 9.50 18.26 -9.35
N TRP A 57 9.37 19.57 -9.14
CA TRP A 57 8.07 20.23 -9.02
C TRP A 57 7.24 19.99 -10.27
N GLN A 58 7.80 20.23 -11.46
CA GLN A 58 7.09 20.04 -12.73
C GLN A 58 6.63 18.59 -12.93
N TRP A 59 7.47 17.62 -12.57
CA TRP A 59 7.09 16.20 -12.60
C TRP A 59 5.92 15.90 -11.68
N ALA A 60 6.00 16.35 -10.42
CA ALA A 60 4.95 16.13 -9.44
C ALA A 60 3.61 16.73 -9.89
N ILE A 61 3.59 18.01 -10.27
CA ILE A 61 2.33 18.70 -10.62
C ILE A 61 1.69 18.13 -11.89
N THR A 62 2.49 17.61 -12.83
CA THR A 62 1.97 16.96 -14.05
C THR A 62 1.27 15.65 -13.70
N PHE A 63 1.84 14.89 -12.76
CA PHE A 63 1.21 13.66 -12.28
C PHE A 63 -0.03 13.95 -11.41
N ILE A 64 0.03 14.99 -10.58
CA ILE A 64 -1.11 15.48 -9.79
C ILE A 64 -2.27 15.91 -10.70
N ASP A 65 -2.02 16.62 -11.80
CA ASP A 65 -3.08 16.94 -12.78
C ASP A 65 -3.76 15.68 -13.33
N THR A 66 -2.97 14.65 -13.63
CA THR A 66 -3.50 13.37 -14.09
C THR A 66 -4.40 12.75 -13.03
N ARG A 67 -4.01 12.82 -11.75
CA ARG A 67 -4.84 12.36 -10.61
C ARG A 67 -6.11 13.19 -10.44
N ILE A 68 -6.03 14.51 -10.54
CA ILE A 68 -7.19 15.41 -10.51
C ILE A 68 -8.18 15.03 -11.62
N ALA A 69 -7.70 14.82 -12.84
CA ALA A 69 -8.54 14.43 -13.98
C ALA A 69 -9.16 13.04 -13.81
N LEU A 70 -8.41 12.07 -13.26
CA LEU A 70 -8.87 10.69 -13.09
C LEU A 70 -9.86 10.51 -11.94
N PHE A 71 -9.59 11.13 -10.79
CA PHE A 71 -10.37 10.91 -9.56
C PHE A 71 -11.43 12.00 -9.34
N GLY A 72 -11.29 13.17 -9.99
CA GLY A 72 -12.24 14.28 -9.90
C GLY A 72 -12.51 14.70 -8.46
N ASP A 73 -13.79 14.74 -8.09
CA ASP A 73 -14.23 15.15 -6.76
C ASP A 73 -13.73 14.23 -5.62
N ASN A 74 -13.31 13.00 -5.95
CA ASN A 74 -12.77 12.05 -4.98
C ASN A 74 -11.28 12.25 -4.68
N TYR A 75 -10.60 13.14 -5.40
CA TYR A 75 -9.20 13.47 -5.13
C TYR A 75 -9.08 14.50 -4.00
N PRO A 76 -8.35 14.24 -2.91
CA PRO A 76 -8.38 15.12 -1.73
C PRO A 76 -7.52 16.38 -1.85
N PHE A 77 -6.87 16.62 -2.99
CA PHE A 77 -5.97 17.76 -3.20
C PHE A 77 -6.41 18.63 -4.37
N TYR A 78 -5.91 19.86 -4.40
CA TYR A 78 -6.03 20.77 -5.54
C TYR A 78 -4.77 21.64 -5.68
N LEU A 79 -4.53 22.15 -6.89
CA LEU A 79 -3.43 23.09 -7.15
C LEU A 79 -3.93 24.53 -7.13
N SER A 80 -3.07 25.46 -6.69
CA SER A 80 -3.28 26.89 -6.90
C SER A 80 -3.38 27.23 -8.38
N LYS A 81 -3.96 28.40 -8.70
CA LYS A 81 -4.11 28.86 -10.09
C LYS A 81 -2.77 29.03 -10.81
N ASP A 82 -1.74 29.46 -10.09
CA ASP A 82 -0.36 29.59 -10.58
C ASP A 82 0.41 28.26 -10.53
N ARG A 83 -0.19 27.21 -9.94
CA ARG A 83 0.34 25.85 -9.82
C ARG A 83 1.65 25.77 -9.02
N ASP A 84 1.93 26.77 -8.19
CA ASP A 84 3.10 26.82 -7.31
C ASP A 84 2.80 26.29 -5.90
N THR A 85 1.55 25.92 -5.60
CA THR A 85 1.15 25.33 -4.31
C THR A 85 0.13 24.20 -4.51
N ILE A 86 0.33 23.07 -3.84
CA ILE A 86 -0.68 22.03 -3.63
C ILE A 86 -1.37 22.25 -2.29
N TYR A 87 -2.68 22.10 -2.26
CA TYR A 87 -3.52 22.19 -1.07
C TYR A 87 -4.27 20.89 -0.86
N LEU A 88 -4.47 20.55 0.41
CA LEU A 88 -5.45 19.58 0.84
C LEU A 88 -6.82 20.29 0.94
N LYS A 89 -7.90 19.66 0.46
CA LYS A 89 -9.24 20.27 0.39
C LYS A 89 -9.84 20.64 1.75
N CYS A 90 -9.52 19.90 2.80
CA CYS A 90 -10.13 20.03 4.12
C CYS A 90 -9.11 19.96 5.25
N ASP A 91 -9.35 20.73 6.31
CA ASP A 91 -8.47 20.76 7.48
C ASP A 91 -8.79 19.65 8.50
N ASP A 92 -10.08 19.30 8.63
CA ASP A 92 -10.55 18.20 9.48
C ASP A 92 -10.79 16.94 8.63
N TYR A 93 -10.14 15.85 8.99
CA TYR A 93 -10.27 14.56 8.31
C TYR A 93 -11.71 14.02 8.27
N ARG A 94 -12.58 14.49 9.17
CA ARG A 94 -14.00 14.12 9.21
C ARG A 94 -14.82 14.72 8.09
N GLN A 95 -14.30 15.73 7.40
CA GLN A 95 -14.97 16.40 6.29
C GLN A 95 -14.70 15.70 4.95
N PHE A 96 -13.66 14.88 4.87
CA PHE A 96 -13.42 14.06 3.68
C PHE A 96 -14.51 13.03 3.48
N ASN A 97 -14.88 12.84 2.22
CA ASN A 97 -15.71 11.71 1.82
C ASN A 97 -14.94 10.38 1.93
N GLU A 98 -15.64 9.27 1.78
CA GLU A 98 -15.04 7.94 1.96
C GLU A 98 -13.90 7.66 0.98
N ASN A 99 -14.02 8.10 -0.28
CA ASN A 99 -13.00 7.90 -1.30
C ASN A 99 -11.76 8.77 -1.06
N GLU A 100 -11.94 10.01 -0.62
CA GLU A 100 -10.84 10.90 -0.23
C GLU A 100 -10.07 10.32 0.96
N ARG A 101 -10.77 9.79 1.97
CA ARG A 101 -10.15 9.10 3.12
C ARG A 101 -9.42 7.84 2.69
N LEU A 102 -10.00 7.07 1.79
CA LEU A 102 -9.37 5.88 1.20
C LEU A 102 -8.10 6.26 0.43
N TYR A 103 -8.15 7.32 -0.38
CA TYR A 103 -6.99 7.83 -1.11
C TYR A 103 -5.84 8.18 -0.15
N ILE A 104 -6.11 8.98 0.89
CA ILE A 104 -5.08 9.37 1.87
C ILE A 104 -4.53 8.13 2.58
N ALA A 105 -5.38 7.17 2.95
CA ALA A 105 -4.94 5.92 3.55
C ALA A 105 -3.98 5.15 2.61
N LEU A 106 -4.34 5.02 1.33
CA LEU A 106 -3.52 4.36 0.32
C LEU A 106 -2.20 5.11 0.05
N LEU A 107 -2.21 6.44 0.02
CA LEU A 107 -1.03 7.28 -0.10
C LEU A 107 0.00 7.00 1.00
N PHE A 108 -0.45 6.87 2.25
CA PHE A 108 0.46 6.51 3.35
C PHE A 108 0.87 5.03 3.33
N CYS A 109 0.02 4.13 2.82
CA CYS A 109 0.38 2.72 2.63
C CYS A 109 1.44 2.53 1.54
N SER A 110 1.39 3.29 0.44
CA SER A 110 2.43 3.25 -0.60
C SER A 110 3.75 3.91 -0.16
N ASN A 111 3.71 4.76 0.87
CA ASN A 111 4.85 5.54 1.35
C ASN A 111 5.26 5.21 2.79
N VAL A 112 5.21 3.93 3.17
CA VAL A 112 5.59 3.44 4.51
C VAL A 112 7.01 3.82 4.95
N LYS A 113 7.90 4.19 4.02
CA LYS A 113 9.25 4.69 4.31
C LYS A 113 9.25 5.96 5.17
N TYR A 114 8.19 6.77 5.10
CA TYR A 114 8.02 7.98 5.91
C TYR A 114 7.33 7.72 7.25
N ILE A 115 7.05 6.45 7.59
CA ILE A 115 6.31 6.07 8.78
C ILE A 115 7.27 5.42 9.77
N LYS A 116 7.19 5.86 11.03
CA LYS A 116 7.98 5.27 12.13
C LYS A 116 7.86 3.76 12.14
N SER A 117 8.99 3.05 12.13
CA SER A 117 9.03 1.57 12.08
C SER A 117 8.05 0.90 13.05
N LYS A 118 8.00 1.35 14.31
CA LYS A 118 7.07 0.85 15.35
C LYS A 118 5.57 1.04 15.04
N LYS A 119 5.21 1.82 14.03
CA LYS A 119 3.84 2.15 13.62
C LYS A 119 3.48 1.61 12.23
N ARG A 120 4.44 1.08 11.46
CA ARG A 120 4.21 0.55 10.11
C ARG A 120 3.14 -0.55 10.10
N HIS A 121 3.12 -1.41 11.12
CA HIS A 121 2.12 -2.49 11.26
C HIS A 121 0.67 -1.99 11.25
N ILE A 122 0.40 -0.74 11.64
CA ILE A 122 -0.94 -0.15 11.61
C ILE A 122 -1.38 0.05 10.16
N LEU A 123 -0.47 0.51 9.30
CA LEU A 123 -0.75 0.76 7.90
C LEU A 123 -0.74 -0.52 7.09
N THR A 124 0.19 -1.44 7.31
CA THR A 124 0.18 -2.74 6.62
C THR A 124 -1.10 -3.51 6.94
N GLY A 125 -1.50 -3.55 8.21
CA GLY A 125 -2.76 -4.17 8.62
C GLY A 125 -4.02 -3.45 8.10
N ALA A 126 -3.94 -2.14 7.82
CA ALA A 126 -5.03 -1.42 7.16
C ALA A 126 -5.06 -1.73 5.65
N PHE A 127 -3.90 -1.79 5.01
CA PHE A 127 -3.74 -2.10 3.60
C PHE A 127 -4.21 -3.52 3.27
N GLU A 128 -3.90 -4.51 4.11
CA GLU A 128 -4.41 -5.89 4.01
C GLU A 128 -5.95 -5.91 3.95
N LYS A 129 -6.60 -5.15 4.84
CA LYS A 129 -8.07 -5.06 4.92
C LYS A 129 -8.68 -4.33 3.73
N ILE A 130 -8.05 -3.26 3.26
CA ILE A 130 -8.48 -2.48 2.08
C ILE A 130 -8.32 -3.32 0.81
N SER A 131 -7.22 -4.09 0.70
CA SER A 131 -6.90 -4.87 -0.48
C SER A 131 -7.77 -6.10 -0.63
N LEU A 132 -8.27 -6.70 0.46
CA LEU A 132 -9.11 -7.90 0.40
C LEU A 132 -10.36 -7.76 -0.52
N PRO A 133 -11.25 -6.76 -0.37
CA PRO A 133 -12.41 -6.63 -1.23
C PRO A 133 -12.03 -6.34 -2.69
N VAL A 134 -10.96 -5.58 -2.93
CA VAL A 134 -10.44 -5.33 -4.29
C VAL A 134 -9.96 -6.64 -4.90
N PHE A 135 -9.15 -7.40 -4.17
CA PHE A 135 -8.63 -8.68 -4.61
C PHE A 135 -9.75 -9.67 -4.92
N LYS A 136 -10.76 -9.79 -4.05
CA LYS A 136 -11.96 -10.60 -4.30
C LYS A 136 -12.68 -10.22 -5.60
N SER A 137 -12.72 -8.93 -5.92
CA SER A 137 -13.41 -8.43 -7.13
C SER A 137 -12.61 -8.66 -8.41
N LEU A 138 -11.29 -8.82 -8.30
CA LEU A 138 -10.40 -9.14 -9.43
C LEU A 138 -10.37 -10.65 -9.74
N MET A 139 -10.73 -11.49 -8.77
CA MET A 139 -10.72 -12.94 -8.97
C MET A 139 -11.92 -13.38 -9.82
N PRO A 140 -11.76 -14.44 -10.65
CA PRO A 140 -12.86 -15.03 -11.39
C PRO A 140 -14.02 -15.47 -10.47
N VAL A 141 -15.24 -15.42 -11.01
CA VAL A 141 -16.42 -15.97 -10.32
C VAL A 141 -16.17 -17.44 -9.99
N GLY A 142 -16.40 -17.83 -8.72
CA GLY A 142 -16.16 -19.18 -8.23
C GLY A 142 -14.79 -19.39 -7.56
N ALA A 143 -13.88 -18.41 -7.65
CA ALA A 143 -12.63 -18.46 -6.90
C ALA A 143 -12.89 -18.37 -5.38
N ILE A 144 -12.17 -19.19 -4.63
CA ILE A 144 -12.11 -19.12 -3.17
C ILE A 144 -10.99 -18.16 -2.82
N VAL A 145 -11.30 -17.16 -1.99
CA VAL A 145 -10.34 -16.16 -1.52
C VAL A 145 -10.26 -16.21 0.00
N ALA A 146 -9.09 -16.56 0.52
CA ALA A 146 -8.82 -16.68 1.95
C ALA A 146 -7.80 -15.63 2.41
N PRO A 147 -8.12 -14.83 3.44
CA PRO A 147 -7.14 -13.97 4.10
C PRO A 147 -6.20 -14.83 4.98
N CYS A 148 -4.90 -14.58 4.87
CA CYS A 148 -3.83 -15.38 5.50
C CYS A 148 -2.91 -14.58 6.43
N TRP A 149 -2.99 -13.24 6.43
CA TRP A 149 -2.16 -12.37 7.26
C TRP A 149 -2.30 -12.63 8.77
N ALA A 150 -1.24 -12.38 9.53
CA ALA A 150 -1.13 -12.76 10.94
C ALA A 150 -2.24 -12.24 11.88
N SER A 151 -2.90 -11.13 11.52
CA SER A 151 -3.95 -10.48 12.31
C SER A 151 -5.36 -10.61 11.71
N ALA A 152 -5.62 -11.60 10.85
CA ALA A 152 -6.94 -11.81 10.24
C ALA A 152 -8.06 -12.09 11.27
N GLY A 153 -7.73 -12.36 12.53
CA GLY A 153 -8.69 -12.53 13.62
C GLY A 153 -9.72 -13.62 13.29
N ASN A 154 -11.00 -13.36 13.56
CA ASN A 154 -12.10 -14.28 13.25
C ASN A 154 -12.34 -14.50 11.74
N ALA A 155 -11.71 -13.71 10.86
CA ALA A 155 -11.80 -13.90 9.41
C ALA A 155 -10.71 -14.83 8.86
N GLY A 156 -9.66 -15.14 9.64
CA GLY A 156 -8.56 -16.01 9.23
C GLY A 156 -8.97 -17.48 9.21
N VAL A 157 -9.03 -18.08 8.02
CA VAL A 157 -9.37 -19.50 7.83
C VAL A 157 -8.25 -20.42 8.37
N TYR A 158 -7.01 -19.96 8.27
CA TYR A 158 -5.81 -20.70 8.66
C TYR A 158 -5.22 -20.13 9.96
N THR A 159 -5.43 -20.85 11.06
CA THR A 159 -4.98 -20.45 12.41
C THR A 159 -3.98 -21.46 12.99
N GLY A 160 -3.26 -21.06 14.04
CA GLY A 160 -2.28 -21.91 14.73
C GLY A 160 -0.84 -21.70 14.26
N LEU A 161 -0.03 -22.75 14.32
CA LEU A 161 1.38 -22.70 13.91
C LEU A 161 1.51 -22.59 12.39
N LEU A 162 2.56 -21.92 11.91
CA LEU A 162 2.83 -21.71 10.48
C LEU A 162 2.84 -23.02 9.69
N TYR A 163 3.49 -24.06 10.23
CA TYR A 163 3.47 -25.41 9.65
C TYR A 163 2.04 -25.95 9.43
N ASN A 164 1.17 -25.81 10.43
CA ASN A 164 -0.22 -26.27 10.34
C ASN A 164 -1.01 -25.44 9.32
N LYS A 165 -0.78 -24.13 9.27
CA LYS A 165 -1.41 -23.24 8.27
C LYS A 165 -1.04 -23.66 6.86
N LEU A 166 0.25 -23.79 6.57
CA LEU A 166 0.74 -24.17 5.22
C LEU A 166 0.33 -25.59 4.83
N THR A 167 0.28 -26.53 5.79
CA THR A 167 -0.22 -27.89 5.55
C THR A 167 -1.69 -27.87 5.15
N ARG A 168 -2.53 -27.08 5.84
CA ARG A 168 -3.94 -26.91 5.49
C ARG A 168 -4.12 -26.22 4.14
N ILE A 169 -3.34 -25.17 3.86
CA ILE A 169 -3.33 -24.53 2.54
C ILE A 169 -3.02 -25.55 1.45
N ALA A 170 -1.97 -26.36 1.61
CA ALA A 170 -1.59 -27.39 0.64
C ALA A 170 -2.72 -28.40 0.41
N GLN A 171 -3.43 -28.80 1.47
CA GLN A 171 -4.61 -29.66 1.36
C GLN A 171 -5.75 -28.98 0.58
N ASP A 172 -6.08 -27.74 0.91
CA ASP A 172 -7.20 -26.99 0.30
C ASP A 172 -6.97 -26.68 -1.18
N ILE A 173 -5.71 -26.42 -1.59
CA ILE A 173 -5.33 -26.24 -3.00
C ILE A 173 -4.97 -27.56 -3.72
N ARG A 174 -5.08 -28.70 -3.01
CA ARG A 174 -4.81 -30.06 -3.50
C ARG A 174 -3.37 -30.29 -3.99
N CYS A 175 -2.39 -29.69 -3.32
CA CYS A 175 -0.96 -29.85 -3.57
C CYS A 175 -0.29 -30.74 -2.51
N THR A 176 0.82 -31.38 -2.88
CA THR A 176 1.68 -32.10 -1.93
C THR A 176 2.63 -31.12 -1.24
N ALA A 177 2.54 -31.03 0.08
CA ALA A 177 3.53 -30.29 0.87
C ALA A 177 4.91 -30.94 0.74
N ASN A 178 5.91 -30.17 0.30
CA ASN A 178 7.31 -30.62 0.16
C ASN A 178 8.19 -30.19 1.35
N PHE A 179 7.57 -29.85 2.48
CA PHE A 179 8.24 -29.40 3.69
C PHE A 179 7.90 -30.29 4.89
N THR A 180 8.75 -30.25 5.91
CA THR A 180 8.54 -30.95 7.18
C THR A 180 8.53 -29.95 8.33
N ILE A 181 8.05 -30.35 9.51
CA ILE A 181 8.02 -29.48 10.69
C ILE A 181 9.40 -28.90 11.07
N ASN A 182 10.49 -29.63 10.75
CA ASN A 182 11.86 -29.20 11.01
C ASN A 182 12.31 -28.00 10.16
N HIS A 183 11.57 -27.67 9.09
CA HIS A 183 11.83 -26.47 8.30
C HIS A 183 11.28 -25.19 8.95
N PHE A 184 10.58 -25.32 10.09
CA PHE A 184 9.93 -24.21 10.77
C PHE A 184 10.55 -23.99 12.15
N LYS A 185 10.57 -22.72 12.59
CA LYS A 185 10.98 -22.38 13.95
C LYS A 185 9.93 -22.89 14.93
N GLU A 186 10.40 -23.38 16.08
CA GLU A 186 9.51 -23.82 17.14
C GLU A 186 8.61 -22.65 17.61
N GLY A 187 7.30 -22.90 17.68
CA GLY A 187 6.33 -21.89 18.09
C GLY A 187 6.03 -20.80 17.05
N ASP A 188 6.49 -20.94 15.80
CA ASP A 188 6.20 -19.97 14.75
C ASP A 188 4.69 -19.87 14.46
N ARG A 189 4.13 -18.67 14.66
CA ARG A 189 2.71 -18.34 14.46
C ARG A 189 2.49 -17.32 13.36
N GLY A 190 3.54 -16.96 12.62
CA GLY A 190 3.48 -16.03 11.50
C GLY A 190 2.58 -16.53 10.37
N ASP A 191 2.51 -15.74 9.31
CA ASP A 191 1.83 -16.04 8.04
C ASP A 191 2.79 -16.58 6.97
N GLY A 192 4.09 -16.60 7.26
CA GLY A 192 5.11 -17.04 6.30
C GLY A 192 5.26 -16.10 5.10
N GLY A 193 4.81 -14.85 5.24
CA GLY A 193 4.74 -13.86 4.17
C GLY A 193 3.53 -14.00 3.25
N ILE A 194 2.63 -14.97 3.49
CA ILE A 194 1.41 -15.14 2.68
C ILE A 194 0.29 -14.28 3.26
N ASP A 195 -0.02 -13.17 2.60
CA ASP A 195 -1.09 -12.29 3.07
C ASP A 195 -2.47 -12.72 2.59
N MET A 196 -2.58 -13.07 1.30
CA MET A 196 -3.83 -13.53 0.71
C MET A 196 -3.59 -14.71 -0.23
N LEU A 197 -4.56 -15.63 -0.22
CA LEU A 197 -4.59 -16.79 -1.10
C LEU A 197 -5.88 -16.77 -1.91
N ALA A 198 -5.76 -16.98 -3.22
CA ALA A 198 -6.91 -17.29 -4.06
C ALA A 198 -6.65 -18.53 -4.90
N TRP A 199 -7.65 -19.40 -5.00
CA TRP A 199 -7.61 -20.55 -5.89
C TRP A 199 -8.99 -20.82 -6.46
N HIS A 200 -9.03 -21.41 -7.64
CA HIS A 200 -10.27 -21.91 -8.22
C HIS A 200 -10.35 -23.42 -7.96
N ASP A 201 -11.46 -23.87 -7.38
CA ASP A 201 -11.70 -25.30 -7.31
C ASP A 201 -12.08 -25.79 -8.71
N MET A 202 -11.21 -26.58 -9.34
CA MET A 202 -11.45 -27.12 -10.67
C MET A 202 -12.48 -28.26 -10.69
N ALA A 203 -13.01 -28.65 -9.52
CA ALA A 203 -14.07 -29.65 -9.32
C ALA A 203 -13.86 -31.01 -10.02
N ASP A 204 -12.66 -31.27 -10.54
CA ASP A 204 -12.31 -32.55 -11.11
C ASP A 204 -11.73 -33.46 -10.03
N ASN A 205 -12.27 -34.67 -9.91
CA ASN A 205 -11.79 -35.69 -8.98
C ASN A 205 -10.50 -36.36 -9.47
N ARG A 206 -9.74 -35.71 -10.35
CA ARG A 206 -8.49 -36.26 -10.86
C ARG A 206 -7.42 -36.12 -9.78
N PRO A 207 -6.63 -37.17 -9.50
CA PRO A 207 -5.42 -37.01 -8.70
C PRO A 207 -4.52 -36.01 -9.43
N ILE A 208 -4.29 -34.86 -8.82
CA ILE A 208 -3.63 -33.74 -9.49
C ILE A 208 -2.12 -34.04 -9.54
N HIS A 209 -1.65 -34.36 -10.73
CA HIS A 209 -0.40 -33.81 -11.21
C HIS A 209 -0.75 -32.43 -11.85
N SER A 210 -0.26 -31.35 -11.24
CA SER A 210 -0.10 -29.97 -11.76
C SER A 210 -1.22 -28.92 -11.96
N ASP A 211 -2.54 -29.20 -11.96
CA ASP A 211 -3.49 -28.26 -12.62
C ASP A 211 -4.39 -27.37 -11.71
N SER A 212 -3.98 -27.02 -10.49
CA SER A 212 -4.65 -25.97 -9.69
C SER A 212 -4.10 -24.59 -10.05
N ILE A 213 -4.95 -23.66 -10.53
CA ILE A 213 -4.56 -22.25 -10.69
C ILE A 213 -4.60 -21.59 -9.30
N CYS A 214 -3.41 -21.34 -8.76
CA CYS A 214 -3.22 -20.68 -7.47
C CYS A 214 -2.57 -19.31 -7.68
N SER A 215 -3.17 -18.27 -7.09
CA SER A 215 -2.57 -16.93 -7.01
C SER A 215 -2.23 -16.64 -5.56
N VAL A 216 -0.96 -16.39 -5.30
CA VAL A 216 -0.44 -16.01 -3.98
C VAL A 216 0.00 -14.56 -4.04
N TRP A 217 -0.51 -13.74 -3.13
CA TRP A 217 -0.09 -12.34 -2.99
C TRP A 217 0.66 -12.18 -1.67
N LEU A 218 1.85 -11.59 -1.80
CA LEU A 218 2.74 -11.21 -0.71
C LEU A 218 2.81 -9.67 -0.73
N PHE A 219 2.62 -9.01 0.41
CA PHE A 219 2.67 -7.55 0.56
C PHE A 219 3.90 -7.09 1.37
#